data_AF-A0A8J6BSJ9-F1
#
_entry.id   AF-A0A8J6BSJ9-F1
#
_cell.length_a   1.000
_cell.length_b   1.000
_cell.length_c   1.000
_cell.angle_alpha   90.00
_cell.angle_beta   90.00
_cell.angle_gamma   90.00
#
_symmetry.space_group_name_H-M   'P 1'
#
loop_
_entity.id
_entity.type
_entity.pdbx_description
1 polymer ?
#
loop_
_entity_poly.entity_id
_entity_poly.type
_entity_poly.pdbx_seq_one_letter_code
_entity_poly.pdbx_strand_id
1 'polypeptide(L)'
;MLYQKGRIGIILDFVWYEPFSDSNADRAAAKRARFLDPIIYGRYPYSMLQIIKDRVPTFSDEESRMVKSSINYVGINHYTSFYMKDPGTWNLTQVSYQGDWQIGFVYQMLMQ
;
A
#
# COMPACT_ATOMS: atom_id res chain seq x y z
N MET A 1 6.74 -21.62 34.49
CA MET A 1 7.06 -20.81 33.29
C MET A 1 6.56 -19.40 33.51
N LEU A 2 7.42 -18.39 33.35
CA LEU A 2 7.00 -16.99 33.43
C LEU A 2 6.42 -16.57 32.07
N TYR A 3 5.23 -15.97 32.07
CA TYR A 3 4.53 -15.51 30.88
C TYR A 3 4.85 -14.02 30.64
N GLN A 4 5.52 -13.71 29.53
CA GLN A 4 6.13 -12.39 29.26
C GLN A 4 5.10 -11.26 29.05
N LYS A 5 3.82 -11.56 28.75
CA LYS A 5 2.70 -10.61 28.53
C LYS A 5 2.99 -9.44 27.55
N GLY A 6 4.10 -9.49 26.82
CA GLY A 6 4.51 -8.45 25.88
C GLY A 6 3.64 -8.44 24.63
N ARG A 7 3.70 -7.33 23.88
CA ARG A 7 3.07 -7.17 22.57
C ARG A 7 4.14 -6.77 21.57
N ILE A 8 4.00 -7.23 20.33
CA ILE A 8 4.88 -6.91 19.22
C ILE A 8 4.08 -6.13 18.19
N GLY A 9 4.68 -5.10 17.61
CA GLY A 9 4.07 -4.29 16.57
C GLY A 9 5.09 -3.82 15.56
N ILE A 10 4.60 -3.11 14.55
CA ILE A 10 5.41 -2.47 13.50
C ILE A 10 5.02 -1.01 13.37
N ILE A 11 5.97 -0.15 13.02
CA ILE A 11 5.71 1.25 12.68
C ILE A 11 5.84 1.39 11.17
N LEU A 12 4.84 1.96 10.52
CA LEU A 12 4.81 2.21 9.08
C LEU A 12 4.69 3.70 8.80
N ASP A 13 5.47 4.19 7.84
CA ASP A 13 5.16 5.45 7.16
C ASP A 13 3.82 5.29 6.44
N PHE A 14 2.88 6.21 6.71
CA PHE A 14 1.57 6.17 6.10
C PHE A 14 1.15 7.56 5.67
N VAL A 15 1.21 7.79 4.36
CA VAL A 15 0.68 8.98 3.73
C VAL A 15 -0.81 8.77 3.45
N TRP A 16 -1.62 9.80 3.70
CA TRP A 16 -3.03 9.74 3.29
C TRP A 16 -3.14 10.06 1.80
N TYR A 17 -3.82 9.18 1.07
CA TYR A 17 -4.09 9.33 -0.36
C TYR A 17 -5.57 9.55 -0.58
N GLU A 18 -5.89 10.75 -1.08
CA GLU A 18 -7.24 11.18 -1.46
C GLU A 18 -7.37 11.14 -2.99
N PRO A 19 -8.47 10.66 -3.58
CA PRO A 19 -8.67 10.78 -5.03
C PRO A 19 -8.72 12.25 -5.46
N PHE A 20 -8.09 12.58 -6.59
CA PHE A 20 -8.09 13.93 -7.14
C PHE A 20 -9.49 14.38 -7.63
N SER A 21 -10.34 13.42 -8.04
CA SER A 21 -11.73 13.66 -8.43
C SER A 21 -12.63 12.49 -8.02
N ASP A 22 -13.95 12.66 -8.13
CA ASP A 22 -14.93 11.59 -7.89
C ASP A 22 -14.93 10.49 -8.95
N SER A 23 -14.05 10.56 -9.95
CA SER A 23 -13.95 9.53 -10.98
C SER A 23 -13.55 8.17 -10.39
N ASN A 24 -14.10 7.09 -10.95
CA ASN A 24 -13.74 5.74 -10.53
C ASN A 24 -12.24 5.44 -10.71
N ALA A 25 -11.60 6.08 -11.69
CA ALA A 25 -10.17 5.93 -11.96
C ALA A 25 -9.32 6.53 -10.83
N ASP A 26 -9.59 7.78 -10.41
CA ASP A 26 -8.85 8.42 -9.33
C ASP A 26 -9.10 7.74 -7.98
N ARG A 27 -10.33 7.27 -7.73
CA ARG A 27 -10.65 6.45 -6.55
C ARG A 27 -9.89 5.13 -6.54
N ALA A 28 -9.70 4.50 -7.70
CA ALA A 28 -8.89 3.29 -7.81
C ALA A 28 -7.40 3.62 -7.59
N ALA A 29 -6.89 4.73 -8.14
CA ALA A 29 -5.53 5.20 -7.92
C ALA A 29 -5.22 5.43 -6.43
N ALA A 30 -6.08 6.17 -5.72
CA ALA A 30 -5.94 6.41 -4.29
C ALA A 30 -5.94 5.11 -3.45
N LYS A 31 -6.69 4.08 -3.87
CA LYS A 31 -6.69 2.76 -3.23
C LYS A 31 -5.42 1.97 -3.50
N ARG A 32 -4.89 2.00 -4.73
CA ARG A 32 -3.64 1.30 -5.11
C ARG A 32 -2.43 1.77 -4.30
N ALA A 33 -2.43 3.04 -3.90
CA ALA A 33 -1.35 3.66 -3.14
C ALA A 33 -1.22 3.16 -1.67
N ARG A 34 -2.19 2.39 -1.15
CA ARG A 34 -2.22 1.95 0.26
C ARG A 34 -1.63 0.53 0.40
N PHE A 35 -0.78 0.32 1.40
CA PHE A 35 -0.01 -0.93 1.56
C PHE A 35 -0.09 -1.52 2.97
N LEU A 36 -1.24 -2.09 3.34
CA LEU A 36 -1.43 -2.81 4.62
C LEU A 36 -1.87 -4.27 4.44
N ASP A 37 -2.31 -4.64 3.24
CA ASP A 37 -2.89 -5.95 2.94
C ASP A 37 -2.00 -7.15 3.33
N PRO A 38 -0.66 -7.14 3.17
CA PRO A 38 0.15 -8.29 3.57
C PRO A 38 -0.01 -8.65 5.05
N ILE A 39 -0.04 -7.64 5.94
CA ILE A 39 -0.14 -7.88 7.37
C ILE A 39 -1.57 -8.24 7.77
N ILE A 40 -2.58 -7.63 7.16
CA ILE A 40 -3.99 -7.86 7.51
C ILE A 40 -4.51 -9.17 6.91
N TYR A 41 -4.14 -9.47 5.66
CA TYR A 41 -4.71 -10.55 4.85
C TYR A 41 -3.71 -11.64 4.47
N GLY A 42 -2.41 -11.45 4.71
CA GLY A 42 -1.37 -12.42 4.31
C GLY A 42 -1.04 -12.39 2.82
N ARG A 43 -1.41 -11.33 2.09
CA ARG A 43 -1.20 -11.22 0.64
C ARG A 43 -1.05 -9.77 0.18
N TYR A 44 -0.35 -9.57 -0.94
CA TYR A 44 -0.33 -8.28 -1.61
C TYR A 44 -1.72 -7.92 -2.19
N PRO A 45 -2.04 -6.62 -2.33
CA PRO A 45 -3.25 -6.19 -3.01
C PRO A 45 -3.30 -6.73 -4.45
N TYR A 46 -4.49 -7.16 -4.90
CA TYR A 46 -4.65 -7.73 -6.24
C TYR A 46 -4.19 -6.78 -7.36
N SER A 47 -4.45 -5.48 -7.21
CA SER A 47 -4.00 -4.46 -8.16
C SER A 47 -2.48 -4.42 -8.32
N MET A 48 -1.73 -4.59 -7.22
CA MET A 48 -0.27 -4.62 -7.26
C MET A 48 0.23 -5.84 -8.03
N LEU A 49 -0.37 -7.02 -7.81
CA LEU A 49 -0.04 -8.24 -8.53
C LEU A 49 -0.28 -8.10 -10.04
N GLN A 50 -1.37 -7.45 -10.46
CA GLN A 50 -1.68 -7.23 -11.88
C GLN A 50 -0.69 -6.28 -12.57
N ILE A 51 -0.20 -5.28 -11.84
CA ILE A 51 0.72 -4.26 -12.36
C ILE A 51 2.16 -4.78 -12.42
N ILE A 52 2.63 -5.34 -11.30
CA ILE A 52 4.04 -5.71 -11.11
C ILE A 52 4.33 -7.10 -11.69
N LYS A 53 3.34 -7.99 -11.69
CA LYS A 53 3.42 -9.36 -12.22
C LYS A 53 4.61 -10.12 -11.61
N ASP A 54 5.45 -10.73 -12.44
CA ASP A 54 6.52 -11.64 -11.99
C ASP A 54 7.66 -10.96 -11.22
N ARG A 55 7.67 -9.62 -11.14
CA ARG A 55 8.68 -8.86 -10.38
C ARG A 55 8.38 -8.78 -8.88
N VAL A 56 7.15 -9.04 -8.45
CA VAL A 56 6.82 -9.09 -7.02
C VAL A 56 6.94 -10.53 -6.53
N PRO A 57 7.66 -10.77 -5.41
CA PRO A 57 7.67 -12.09 -4.80
C PRO A 57 6.26 -12.55 -4.46
N THR A 58 6.01 -13.85 -4.58
CA THR A 58 4.77 -14.46 -4.10
C THR A 58 5.03 -15.09 -2.74
N PHE A 59 4.08 -14.93 -1.81
CA PHE A 59 4.14 -15.68 -0.56
C PHE A 59 3.77 -17.13 -0.82
N SER A 60 4.55 -18.04 -0.26
CA SER A 60 4.10 -19.40 -0.01
C SER A 60 2.93 -19.39 1.00
N ASP A 61 2.19 -20.50 1.07
CA ASP A 61 1.11 -20.65 2.04
C ASP A 61 1.59 -20.51 3.49
N GLU A 62 2.83 -20.92 3.77
CA GLU A 62 3.44 -20.81 5.10
C GLU A 62 3.77 -19.36 5.43
N GLU A 63 4.43 -18.64 4.52
CA GLU A 63 4.75 -17.21 4.70
C GLU A 63 3.48 -16.36 4.82
N SER A 64 2.46 -16.64 3.99
CA SER A 64 1.17 -15.96 4.06
C SER A 64 0.51 -16.12 5.43
N ARG A 65 0.51 -17.35 5.97
CA ARG A 65 0.03 -17.65 7.33
C ARG A 65 0.86 -16.99 8.42
N MET A 66 2.18 -16.91 8.24
CA MET A 66 3.10 -16.31 9.20
C MET A 66 2.93 -14.80 9.29
N VAL A 67 2.75 -14.11 8.16
CA VAL A 67 2.64 -12.65 8.10
C VAL A 67 1.24 -12.17 8.52
N LYS A 68 0.19 -12.92 8.14
CA LYS A 68 -1.19 -12.56 8.45
C LYS A 68 -1.41 -12.45 9.96
N SER A 69 -1.87 -11.29 10.42
CA SER A 69 -2.16 -11.01 11.83
C SER A 69 -0.95 -11.23 12.77
N SER A 70 0.26 -11.08 12.25
CA SER A 70 1.53 -11.26 12.99
C SER A 70 1.81 -10.17 14.04
N ILE A 71 1.06 -9.08 14.04
CA ILE A 71 1.26 -7.91 14.92
C ILE A 71 0.07 -7.70 15.85
N ASN A 72 0.35 -7.15 17.04
CA ASN A 72 -0.68 -6.76 18.02
C ASN A 72 -1.12 -5.30 17.87
N TYR A 73 -0.27 -4.45 17.30
CA TYR A 73 -0.56 -3.05 17.04
C TYR A 73 0.25 -2.56 15.83
N VAL A 74 -0.29 -1.56 15.16
CA VAL A 74 0.40 -0.83 14.08
C VAL A 74 0.59 0.61 14.54
N GLY A 75 1.84 1.06 14.56
CA GLY A 75 2.18 2.47 14.68
C GLY A 75 2.12 3.12 13.31
N ILE A 76 1.49 4.28 13.23
CA ILE A 76 1.39 5.05 11.99
C ILE A 76 2.23 6.31 12.12
N ASN A 77 3.26 6.42 11.29
CA ASN A 77 4.03 7.64 11.14
C ASN A 77 3.40 8.47 10.00
N HIS A 78 2.71 9.55 10.35
CA HIS A 78 1.94 10.35 9.41
C HIS A 78 2.35 11.83 9.49
N TYR A 79 2.65 12.42 8.33
CA TYR A 79 3.06 13.82 8.22
C TYR A 79 2.29 14.61 7.18
N THR A 80 1.77 13.95 6.14
CA THR A 80 1.23 14.65 4.97
C THR A 80 0.20 13.80 4.23
N SER A 81 -0.50 14.46 3.31
CA SER A 81 -1.53 13.88 2.46
C SER A 81 -1.35 14.37 1.04
N PHE A 82 -1.64 13.52 0.05
CA PHE A 82 -1.58 13.86 -1.36
C PHE A 82 -2.86 13.46 -2.10
N TYR A 83 -3.16 14.21 -3.15
CA TYR A 83 -4.15 13.80 -4.13
C TYR A 83 -3.53 12.81 -5.13
N MET A 84 -4.26 11.73 -5.41
CA MET A 84 -3.91 10.70 -6.37
C MET A 84 -4.81 10.76 -7.59
N LYS A 85 -4.19 10.79 -8.76
CA LYS A 85 -4.86 10.79 -10.06
C LYS A 85 -4.47 9.56 -10.87
N ASP A 86 -5.39 9.04 -11.65
CA ASP A 86 -5.07 8.11 -12.74
C ASP A 86 -4.75 8.92 -14.02
N PRO A 87 -3.51 8.87 -14.54
CA PRO A 87 -3.12 9.53 -15.79
C PRO A 87 -3.54 8.76 -17.04
N GLY A 88 -4.23 7.62 -16.91
CA GLY A 88 -4.79 6.86 -18.03
C GLY A 88 -3.78 5.96 -18.74
N THR A 89 -2.75 6.54 -19.36
CA THR A 89 -1.75 5.78 -20.13
C THR A 89 -0.43 5.66 -19.38
N TRP A 90 -0.02 4.43 -19.12
CA TRP A 90 1.23 4.10 -18.44
C TRP A 90 2.26 3.58 -19.42
N ASN A 91 3.46 4.17 -19.40
CA ASN A 91 4.59 3.58 -20.10
C ASN A 91 5.14 2.39 -19.30
N LEU A 92 4.64 1.19 -19.59
CA LEU A 92 5.01 -0.06 -18.90
C LEU A 92 6.47 -0.48 -19.13
N THR A 93 7.21 0.22 -20.00
CA THR A 93 8.62 -0.11 -20.30
C THR A 93 9.60 0.40 -19.25
N GLN A 94 9.22 1.40 -18.45
CA GLN A 94 10.09 1.95 -17.41
C GLN A 94 9.80 1.28 -16.07
N VAL A 95 10.64 0.31 -15.70
CA VAL A 95 10.58 -0.34 -14.39
C VAL A 95 11.09 0.62 -13.33
N SER A 96 10.23 1.02 -12.40
CA SER A 96 10.60 1.84 -11.23
C SER A 96 9.63 1.62 -10.09
N TYR A 97 10.08 1.83 -8.86
CA TYR A 97 9.24 1.70 -7.67
C TYR A 97 7.99 2.57 -7.76
N GLN A 98 8.13 3.84 -8.18
CA GLN A 98 7.00 4.75 -8.34
C GLN A 98 6.11 4.36 -9.53
N GLY A 99 6.69 3.86 -10.62
CA GLY A 99 5.94 3.39 -11.79
C GLY A 99 5.05 2.18 -11.49
N ASP A 100 5.46 1.33 -10.55
CA ASP A 100 4.72 0.14 -10.12
C ASP A 100 3.41 0.44 -9.40
N TRP A 101 3.24 1.68 -8.96
CA TRP A 101 2.00 2.12 -8.32
C TRP A 101 0.93 2.45 -9.36
N GLN A 102 1.36 2.82 -10.58
CA GLN A 102 0.49 3.38 -11.61
C GLN A 102 -0.44 4.43 -11.02
N ILE A 103 0.14 5.48 -10.41
CA ILE A 103 -0.59 6.67 -9.95
C ILE A 103 0.18 7.97 -10.22
N GLY A 104 -0.53 9.06 -10.44
CA GLY A 104 0.01 10.40 -10.57
C GLY A 104 -0.16 11.17 -9.27
N PHE A 105 0.95 11.66 -8.71
CA PHE A 105 0.93 12.55 -7.56
C PHE A 105 0.50 13.96 -7.99
N VAL A 106 -0.52 14.50 -7.35
CA VAL A 106 -0.89 15.90 -7.49
C VAL A 106 -0.41 16.63 -6.23
N TYR A 107 0.61 17.46 -6.40
CA TYR A 107 1.28 18.22 -5.32
C TYR A 107 0.49 19.46 -4.86
N GLN A 108 -0.84 19.39 -4.89
CA GLN A 108 -1.67 20.27 -4.08
C GLN A 108 -1.76 19.61 -2.70
N MET A 109 -0.99 20.10 -1.75
CA MET A 109 -1.16 19.68 -0.36
C MET A 109 -2.60 19.94 0.06
N LEU A 110 -3.23 18.95 0.67
CA LEU A 110 -4.39 19.18 1.53
C LEU A 110 -3.93 20.04 2.70
N MET A 111 -3.92 21.36 2.51
CA MET A 111 -3.96 22.27 3.64
C MET A 111 -5.36 22.12 4.24
N GLN A 112 -5.42 21.49 5.41
CA GLN A 112 -6.58 21.64 6.29
C GLN A 112 -6.63 23.06 6.82
#